data_AF-A0A7C1F0Z6-F1
#
_entry.id   AF-A0A7C1F0Z6-F1
#
_cell.length_a   1.000
_cell.length_b   1.000
_cell.length_c   1.000
_cell.angle_alpha   90.00
_cell.angle_beta   90.00
_cell.angle_gamma   90.00
#
_symmetry.space_group_name_H-M   'P 1'
#
loop_
_entity.id
_entity.type
_entity.pdbx_description
1 polymer ?
#
loop_
_entity_poly.entity_id
_entity_poly.type
_entity_poly.pdbx_seq_one_letter_code
_entity_poly.pdbx_strand_id
1 'polypeptide(L)' 'MFPETSILSYFTQREDPRDEQNRKHPLINVITIAILGVIGGADTWVDVER' A
#
# COMPACT_ATOMS: atom_id res chain seq x y z
N MET A 1 -3.44 6.42 18.02
CA MET A 1 -3.74 7.57 17.16
C MET A 1 -2.48 7.89 16.38
N PHE A 2 -2.52 7.84 15.04
CA PHE A 2 -1.36 8.23 14.23
C PHE A 2 -1.30 9.76 14.13
N PRO A 3 -0.11 10.36 13.97
CA PRO A 3 -0.01 11.80 13.73
C PRO A 3 -0.79 12.20 12.47
N GLU A 4 -1.38 13.40 12.47
CA GLU A 4 -2.18 13.97 11.37
C GLU A 4 -1.43 13.94 10.02
N THR A 5 -0.10 14.05 10.05
CA THR A 5 0.81 14.00 8.89
C THR A 5 1.34 12.61 8.55
N SER A 6 0.78 11.54 9.14
CA SER A 6 1.16 10.17 8.80
C SER A 6 0.67 9.77 7.41
N ILE A 7 1.52 9.06 6.67
CA ILE A 7 1.17 8.38 5.41
C ILE A 7 -0.08 7.50 5.59
N LEU A 8 -0.20 6.82 6.74
CA LEU A 8 -1.37 6.01 7.09
C LEU A 8 -2.65 6.86 7.12
N SER A 9 -2.62 8.00 7.84
CA SER A 9 -3.76 8.91 7.97
C SER A 9 -4.21 9.47 6.62
N TYR A 10 -3.28 9.75 5.70
CA TYR A 10 -3.58 10.26 4.36
C TYR A 10 -4.33 9.23 3.50
N PHE A 11 -3.83 7.99 3.44
CA PHE A 11 -4.42 6.96 2.57
C PHE A 11 -5.67 6.31 3.15
N THR A 12 -5.87 6.34 4.46
CA THR A 12 -7.08 5.79 5.09
C THR A 12 -8.34 6.61 4.79
N GLN A 13 -8.18 7.92 4.49
CA GLN A 13 -9.28 8.84 4.20
C GLN A 13 -9.60 8.97 2.71
N ARG A 14 -8.85 8.30 1.84
CA ARG A 14 -9.00 8.40 0.38
C ARG A 14 -9.81 7.23 -0.15
N GLU A 15 -10.66 7.52 -1.12
CA GLU A 15 -11.32 6.47 -1.90
C GLU A 15 -10.26 5.64 -2.63
N ASP A 16 -10.48 4.33 -2.65
CA ASP A 16 -9.57 3.40 -3.30
C ASP A 16 -9.74 3.49 -4.82
N PRO A 17 -8.71 3.94 -5.58
CA PRO A 17 -8.84 4.15 -7.02
C PRO A 17 -8.82 2.84 -7.82
N ARG A 18 -8.63 1.69 -7.17
CA ARG A 18 -8.62 0.38 -7.82
C ARG A 18 -10.04 -0.05 -8.13
N ASP A 19 -10.22 -0.71 -9.28
CA ASP A 19 -11.45 -1.40 -9.62
C ASP A 19 -11.84 -2.36 -8.48
N GLU A 20 -13.14 -2.52 -8.24
CA GLU A 20 -13.64 -3.44 -7.22
C GLU A 20 -13.29 -4.90 -7.54
N GLN A 21 -13.08 -5.22 -8.84
CA GLN A 21 -12.56 -6.52 -9.24
C GLN A 21 -11.18 -6.78 -8.64
N ASN A 22 -11.09 -7.83 -7.85
CA ASN A 22 -9.87 -8.30 -7.16
C ASN A 22 -9.34 -7.39 -6.04
N ARG A 23 -10.16 -6.46 -5.51
CA ARG A 23 -9.83 -5.68 -4.30
C ARG A 23 -9.94 -6.53 -3.02
N LYS A 24 -8.98 -7.44 -2.81
CA LYS A 24 -8.94 -8.37 -1.66
C LYS A 24 -8.37 -7.75 -0.37
N HIS A 25 -7.60 -6.69 -0.50
CA HIS A 25 -6.88 -6.06 0.61
C HIS A 25 -7.08 -4.55 0.61
N PRO A 26 -7.12 -3.89 1.78
CA PRO A 26 -7.17 -2.43 1.88
C PRO A 26 -6.03 -1.74 1.12
N LEU A 27 -6.30 -0.56 0.56
CA LEU A 27 -5.32 0.22 -0.21
C LEU A 27 -4.01 0.43 0.57
N ILE A 28 -4.15 0.78 1.85
CA ILE A 28 -2.99 1.08 2.69
C ILE A 28 -2.08 -0.13 2.90
N ASN A 29 -2.62 -1.35 2.94
CA ASN A 29 -1.79 -2.55 3.07
C ASN A 29 -0.95 -2.74 1.81
N VAL A 30 -1.55 -2.56 0.63
CA VAL A 30 -0.85 -2.71 -0.66
C VAL A 30 0.22 -1.64 -0.83
N ILE A 31 -0.08 -0.38 -0.49
CA ILE A 31 0.91 0.71 -0.52
C ILE A 31 2.05 0.45 0.45
N THR A 32 1.75 -0.02 1.67
CA THR A 32 2.77 -0.33 2.67
C THR A 32 3.72 -1.41 2.16
N ILE A 33 3.18 -2.51 1.60
CA ILE A 33 3.99 -3.58 1.03
C ILE A 33 4.85 -3.07 -0.12
N ALA A 34 4.29 -2.27 -1.04
CA ALA A 34 5.04 -1.72 -2.16
C ALA A 34 6.21 -0.84 -1.72
N ILE A 35 6.01 0.03 -0.72
CA ILE A 35 7.08 0.87 -0.17
C ILE A 35 8.17 0.01 0.47
N LEU A 36 7.79 -0.99 1.28
CA LEU A 36 8.76 -1.90 1.91
C LEU A 36 9.53 -2.72 0.86
N GLY A 37 8.86 -3.18 -0.19
CA GLY A 37 9.48 -3.87 -1.32
C GLY A 37 10.54 -2.99 -1.99
N VAL A 38 10.17 -1.76 -2.38
CA VAL A 38 11.11 -0.82 -3.02
C VAL A 38 12.30 -0.51 -2.12
N ILE A 39 12.08 -0.30 -0.82
CA ILE A 39 13.17 -0.09 0.15
C ILE A 39 14.07 -1.34 0.26
N GLY A 40 13.48 -2.53 0.17
CA GLY A 40 14.18 -3.81 0.13
C GLY A 40 14.88 -4.12 -1.19
N GLY A 41 14.76 -3.25 -2.20
CA GLY A 41 15.37 -3.44 -3.52
C GLY A 41 14.52 -4.27 -4.49
N ALA A 42 13.22 -4.44 -4.23
CA ALA A 42 12.30 -5.07 -5.17
C ALA A 42 11.91 -4.08 -6.28
N ASP A 43 12.08 -4.48 -7.53
CA ASP A 43 11.66 -3.72 -8.71
C ASP A 43 10.23 -4.09 -9.15
N THR A 44 9.78 -5.30 -8.80
CA THR A 44 8.47 -5.82 -9.20
C THR A 44 7.76 -6.56 -8.06
N TRP A 45 6.45 -6.80 -8.22
CA TRP A 45 5.68 -7.65 -7.29
C TRP A 45 6.21 -9.08 -7.18
N VAL A 46 6.81 -9.61 -8.25
CA VAL A 46 7.43 -10.94 -8.24
C VAL A 46 8.62 -10.99 -7.29
N ASP A 47 9.34 -9.87 -7.12
CA ASP A 47 10.46 -9.79 -6.20
C ASP A 47 10.01 -9.71 -4.73
N VAL A 48 8.77 -9.28 -4.48
CA VAL A 48 8.15 -9.23 -3.14
C VAL A 48 7.54 -10.58 -2.72
N GLU A 49 7.10 -11.40 -3.67
CA GLU A 49 6.46 -12.71 -3.42
C GLU A 49 7.47 -13.83 -3.08
N ARG A 50 8.76 -13.64 -3.42
CA ARG A 50 9.83 -14.62 -3.21
C ARG A 50 10.28 -14.70 -1.75
#